data_AF-A0A9X9LE83-F1
#
_entry.id   AF-A0A9X9LE83-F1
#
_cell.length_a   1.000
_cell.length_b   1.000
_cell.length_c   1.000
_cell.angle_alpha   90.00
_cell.angle_beta   90.00
_cell.angle_gamma   90.00
#
_symmetry.space_group_name_H-M   'P 1'
#
loop_
_entity.id
_entity.type
_entity.pdbx_description
1 polymer ?
#
loop_
_entity_poly.entity_id
_entity_poly.type
_entity_poly.pdbx_seq_one_letter_code
_entity_poly.pdbx_strand_id
1 'polypeptide(L)'
;MQAPELAVKEMERCVKELGFPGVQIGSHINEWDLNAPELFPVYAVAEKLNCSLFVHPWDMQMDGRMAKYWLPWLVGMPAETTTAICSMIMGGVFEKFPKLKVCFAHGGGAFPFTVGRISHGFNMRPDLCAQDNPTNPKKYLGSFYTDSLVHDPLALKLLADVIGKDKVILGTDYPFPLGELEPGKLIESIEEFDAETKDKLKAGNALAFLGLERKQFE
;
A
#
# COMPACT_ATOMS: atom_id res chain seq x y z
N MET A 1 0.91 -6.47 16.03
CA MET A 1 -0.34 -5.75 15.67
C MET A 1 -1.56 -6.29 16.41
N GLN A 2 -1.62 -7.59 16.70
CA GLN A 2 -2.69 -8.25 17.48
C GLN A 2 -2.85 -7.79 18.93
N ALA A 3 -1.91 -6.98 19.44
CA ALA A 3 -1.98 -6.28 20.72
C ALA A 3 -1.77 -4.77 20.46
N PRO A 4 -2.84 -4.02 20.15
CA PRO A 4 -2.73 -2.62 19.69
C PRO A 4 -1.95 -1.70 20.65
N GLU A 5 -2.13 -1.85 21.96
CA GLU A 5 -1.39 -1.05 22.95
C GLU A 5 0.12 -1.29 22.91
N LEU A 6 0.54 -2.55 22.71
CA LEU A 6 1.95 -2.90 22.61
C LEU A 6 2.52 -2.49 21.24
N ALA A 7 1.73 -2.60 20.17
CA ALA A 7 2.11 -2.13 18.84
C ALA A 7 2.36 -0.62 18.83
N VAL A 8 1.52 0.16 19.52
CA VAL A 8 1.73 1.59 19.74
C VAL A 8 3.05 1.86 20.47
N LYS A 9 3.32 1.16 21.59
CA LYS A 9 4.56 1.36 22.35
C LYS A 9 5.80 1.06 21.52
N GLU A 10 5.81 -0.02 20.75
CA GLU A 10 6.96 -0.33 19.90
C GLU A 10 7.10 0.65 18.72
N MET A 11 5.99 1.13 18.15
CA MET A 11 6.04 2.19 17.14
C MET A 11 6.65 3.48 17.71
N GLU A 12 6.26 3.89 18.92
CA GLU A 12 6.87 5.04 19.59
C GLU A 12 8.38 4.85 19.80
N ARG A 13 8.81 3.64 20.20
CA ARG A 13 10.24 3.31 20.35
C ARG A 13 10.98 3.40 19.02
N CYS A 14 10.45 2.77 17.97
CA CYS A 14 11.02 2.80 16.61
C CYS A 14 11.23 4.24 16.11
N VAL A 15 10.24 5.11 16.28
CA VAL A 15 10.33 6.48 15.78
C VAL A 15 11.21 7.35 16.69
N LYS A 16 10.96 7.37 18.00
CA LYS A 16 11.58 8.35 18.92
C LYS A 16 12.99 7.96 19.35
N GLU A 17 13.28 6.67 19.45
CA GLU A 17 14.58 6.18 19.95
C GLU A 17 15.47 5.66 18.82
N LEU A 18 14.90 4.98 17.82
CA LEU A 18 15.66 4.40 16.72
C LEU A 18 15.70 5.27 15.46
N GLY A 19 14.87 6.32 15.40
CA GLY A 19 14.82 7.25 14.27
C GLY A 19 14.25 6.65 12.99
N PHE A 20 13.40 5.61 13.10
CA PHE A 20 12.79 4.99 11.93
C PHE A 20 11.69 5.89 11.33
N PRO A 21 11.65 6.05 9.99
CA PRO A 21 10.64 6.87 9.31
C PRO A 21 9.27 6.17 9.18
N GLY A 22 9.20 4.87 9.47
CA GLY A 22 8.03 4.06 9.22
C GLY A 22 8.14 2.66 9.78
N VAL A 23 7.06 1.89 9.62
CA VAL A 23 6.96 0.47 9.98
C VAL A 23 6.31 -0.33 8.85
N GLN A 24 6.61 -1.63 8.78
CA GLN A 24 5.92 -2.56 7.90
C GLN A 24 4.88 -3.38 8.69
N ILE A 25 3.69 -3.58 8.12
CA ILE A 25 2.61 -4.39 8.69
C ILE A 25 2.01 -5.34 7.64
N GLY A 26 1.23 -6.33 8.08
CA GLY A 26 0.51 -7.27 7.20
C GLY A 26 -0.72 -6.64 6.54
N SER A 27 -1.26 -7.31 5.51
CA SER A 27 -2.56 -7.00 4.88
C SER A 27 -3.76 -7.22 5.82
N HIS A 28 -3.60 -8.09 6.81
CA HIS A 28 -4.55 -8.36 7.89
C HIS A 28 -3.79 -8.84 9.14
N ILE A 29 -4.49 -8.90 10.27
CA ILE A 29 -3.96 -9.31 11.58
C ILE A 29 -4.87 -10.41 12.16
N ASN A 30 -4.56 -11.69 11.87
CA ASN A 30 -5.46 -12.81 12.17
C ASN A 30 -6.85 -12.55 11.54
N GLU A 31 -7.94 -12.61 12.31
CA GLU A 31 -9.29 -12.34 11.80
C GLU A 31 -9.59 -10.84 11.55
N TRP A 32 -8.61 -9.94 11.77
CA TRP A 32 -8.81 -8.50 11.60
C TRP A 32 -8.25 -8.00 10.27
N ASP A 33 -9.15 -7.64 9.38
CA ASP A 33 -8.85 -6.74 8.28
C ASP A 33 -8.41 -5.35 8.79
N LEU A 34 -7.78 -4.55 7.92
CA LEU A 34 -7.30 -3.20 8.30
C LEU A 34 -8.41 -2.17 8.53
N ASN A 35 -9.69 -2.55 8.43
CA ASN A 35 -10.81 -1.72 8.89
C ASN A 35 -11.12 -1.92 10.39
N ALA A 36 -10.53 -2.92 11.05
CA ALA A 36 -10.84 -3.29 12.42
C ALA A 36 -10.63 -2.11 13.39
N PRO A 37 -11.65 -1.73 14.19
CA PRO A 37 -11.55 -0.64 15.17
C PRO A 37 -10.41 -0.81 16.18
N GLU A 38 -10.04 -2.05 16.49
CA GLU A 38 -8.92 -2.42 17.35
C GLU A 38 -7.59 -1.83 16.87
N LEU A 39 -7.43 -1.61 15.55
CA LEU A 39 -6.22 -1.06 14.95
C LEU A 39 -6.19 0.48 14.92
N PHE A 40 -7.31 1.15 15.20
CA PHE A 40 -7.39 2.61 15.13
C PHE A 40 -6.43 3.35 16.08
N PRO A 41 -6.16 2.86 17.31
CA PRO A 41 -5.11 3.44 18.15
C PRO A 41 -3.72 3.44 17.48
N VAL A 42 -3.42 2.41 16.68
CA VAL A 42 -2.15 2.31 15.94
C VAL A 42 -2.10 3.36 14.83
N TYR A 43 -3.18 3.52 14.07
CA TYR A 43 -3.27 4.54 13.00
C TYR A 43 -3.18 5.97 13.55
N ALA A 44 -3.85 6.25 14.67
CA ALA A 44 -3.80 7.55 15.32
C ALA A 44 -2.37 7.92 15.77
N VAL A 45 -1.62 6.95 16.31
CA VAL A 45 -0.23 7.16 16.72
C VAL A 45 0.70 7.28 15.52
N ALA A 46 0.51 6.46 14.49
CA ALA A 46 1.28 6.54 13.25
C ALA A 46 1.14 7.92 12.60
N GLU A 47 -0.08 8.44 12.47
CA GLU A 47 -0.34 9.78 11.96
C GLU A 47 0.30 10.86 12.83
N LYS A 48 0.13 10.78 14.17
CA LYS A 48 0.72 11.74 15.11
C LYS A 48 2.24 11.79 15.05
N LEU A 49 2.88 10.64 14.86
CA LEU A 49 4.33 10.52 14.77
C LEU A 49 4.86 10.80 13.35
N ASN A 50 4.00 11.01 12.37
CA ASN A 50 4.36 11.00 10.95
C ASN A 50 5.14 9.73 10.57
N CYS A 51 4.73 8.59 11.15
CA CYS A 51 5.28 7.27 10.92
C CYS A 51 4.55 6.64 9.73
N SER A 52 5.30 6.37 8.66
CA SER A 52 4.74 5.80 7.45
C SER A 52 4.48 4.30 7.57
N LEU A 53 3.38 3.82 7.01
CA LEU A 53 3.00 2.40 7.03
C LEU A 53 3.24 1.76 5.68
N PHE A 54 4.08 0.73 5.61
CA PHE A 54 4.18 -0.14 4.45
C PHE A 54 3.38 -1.42 4.68
N VAL A 55 2.34 -1.64 3.88
CA VAL A 55 1.44 -2.78 3.99
C VAL A 55 1.91 -3.86 3.01
N HIS A 56 2.37 -4.97 3.55
CA HIS A 56 2.87 -6.11 2.78
C HIS A 56 1.92 -7.30 2.93
N PRO A 57 1.48 -7.96 1.84
CA PRO A 57 0.60 -9.10 1.94
C PRO A 57 1.33 -10.29 2.58
N TRP A 58 0.66 -10.99 3.47
CA TRP A 58 1.14 -12.23 4.09
C TRP A 58 -0.05 -13.07 4.55
N ASP A 59 0.21 -14.29 5.02
CA ASP A 59 -0.80 -15.15 5.65
C ASP A 59 -2.02 -15.45 4.76
N MET A 60 -1.77 -15.53 3.46
CA MET A 60 -2.77 -15.92 2.48
C MET A 60 -2.92 -17.46 2.45
N GLN A 61 -4.02 -17.96 1.90
CA GLN A 61 -4.28 -19.41 1.85
C GLN A 61 -3.16 -20.21 1.13
N MET A 62 -2.46 -21.07 1.87
CA MET A 62 -1.33 -21.87 1.34
C MET A 62 -1.71 -23.25 0.79
N ASP A 63 -2.92 -23.73 1.09
CA ASP A 63 -3.32 -25.12 0.90
C ASP A 63 -4.46 -25.30 -0.11
N GLY A 64 -5.01 -26.52 -0.18
CA GLY A 64 -6.14 -26.84 -1.04
C GLY A 64 -5.90 -26.50 -2.50
N ARG A 65 -6.76 -25.63 -3.06
CA ARG A 65 -6.65 -25.17 -4.46
C ARG A 65 -5.44 -24.26 -4.70
N MET A 66 -4.95 -23.59 -3.67
CA MET A 66 -3.80 -22.68 -3.75
C MET A 66 -2.46 -23.42 -3.61
N ALA A 67 -2.44 -24.69 -3.23
CA ALA A 67 -1.20 -25.45 -3.01
C ALA A 67 -0.34 -25.71 -4.27
N LYS A 68 -0.76 -25.27 -5.46
CA LYS A 68 -0.11 -25.56 -6.74
C LYS A 68 0.30 -24.28 -7.45
N TYR A 69 1.23 -24.41 -8.40
CA TYR A 69 1.62 -23.38 -9.37
C TYR A 69 2.06 -22.04 -8.76
N TRP A 70 2.54 -22.05 -7.51
CA TRP A 70 2.95 -20.85 -6.80
C TRP A 70 1.83 -19.78 -6.68
N LEU A 71 0.57 -20.21 -6.85
CA LEU A 71 -0.62 -19.37 -6.69
C LEU A 71 -0.65 -18.54 -5.39
N PRO A 72 -0.05 -19.01 -4.27
CA PRO A 72 -0.05 -18.22 -3.05
C PRO A 72 0.59 -16.83 -3.23
N TRP A 73 1.72 -16.80 -3.94
CA TRP A 73 2.43 -15.57 -4.26
C TRP A 73 1.86 -14.88 -5.49
N LEU A 74 1.53 -15.64 -6.55
CA LEU A 74 1.16 -15.05 -7.85
C LEU A 74 -0.27 -14.51 -7.91
N VAL A 75 -1.16 -14.99 -7.04
CA VAL A 75 -2.58 -14.58 -7.00
C VAL A 75 -3.00 -14.16 -5.60
N GLY A 76 -2.61 -14.92 -4.57
CA GLY A 76 -3.00 -14.65 -3.20
C GLY A 76 -2.45 -13.32 -2.67
N MET A 77 -1.15 -13.07 -2.80
CA MET A 77 -0.56 -11.80 -2.35
C MET A 77 -1.19 -10.55 -3.02
N PRO A 78 -1.38 -10.48 -4.36
CA PRO A 78 -2.11 -9.38 -4.97
C PRO A 78 -3.58 -9.25 -4.52
N ALA A 79 -4.26 -10.37 -4.25
CA ALA A 79 -5.62 -10.35 -3.74
C ALA A 79 -5.68 -9.77 -2.31
N GLU A 80 -4.78 -10.21 -1.44
CA GLU A 80 -4.61 -9.69 -0.07
C GLU A 80 -4.41 -8.17 -0.04
N THR A 81 -3.49 -7.65 -0.86
CA THR A 81 -3.28 -6.21 -0.95
C THR A 81 -4.54 -5.47 -1.40
N THR A 82 -5.29 -6.04 -2.35
CA THR A 82 -6.55 -5.44 -2.83
C THR A 82 -7.60 -5.39 -1.73
N THR A 83 -7.71 -6.47 -0.94
CA THR A 83 -8.57 -6.55 0.25
C THR A 83 -8.17 -5.50 1.26
N ALA A 84 -6.88 -5.39 1.62
CA ALA A 84 -6.38 -4.41 2.57
C ALA A 84 -6.71 -2.96 2.17
N ILE A 85 -6.52 -2.59 0.89
CA ILE A 85 -6.90 -1.27 0.36
C ILE A 85 -8.41 -1.04 0.52
N CYS A 86 -9.22 -2.02 0.13
CA CYS A 86 -10.68 -1.95 0.22
C CYS A 86 -11.15 -1.81 1.67
N SER A 87 -10.57 -2.58 2.60
CA SER A 87 -10.85 -2.54 4.02
C SER A 87 -10.52 -1.16 4.60
N MET A 88 -9.32 -0.61 4.35
CA MET A 88 -8.97 0.72 4.85
C MET A 88 -9.87 1.84 4.28
N ILE A 89 -10.23 1.77 2.99
CA ILE A 89 -11.13 2.74 2.36
C ILE A 89 -12.54 2.65 2.94
N MET A 90 -13.19 1.48 2.87
CA MET A 90 -14.60 1.33 3.27
C MET A 90 -14.77 1.34 4.79
N GLY A 91 -13.74 0.99 5.56
CA GLY A 91 -13.68 1.22 7.01
C GLY A 91 -13.46 2.68 7.41
N GLY A 92 -13.22 3.57 6.44
CA GLY A 92 -13.02 5.00 6.66
C GLY A 92 -11.75 5.31 7.44
N VAL A 93 -10.68 4.53 7.25
CA VAL A 93 -9.38 4.79 7.89
C VAL A 93 -8.79 6.09 7.36
N PHE A 94 -8.76 6.26 6.03
CA PHE A 94 -8.28 7.50 5.40
C PHE A 94 -9.17 8.72 5.67
N GLU A 95 -10.46 8.51 6.00
CA GLU A 95 -11.37 9.58 6.42
C GLU A 95 -11.04 10.07 7.84
N LYS A 96 -10.74 9.15 8.75
CA LYS A 96 -10.42 9.45 10.17
C LYS A 96 -9.00 9.97 10.36
N PHE A 97 -8.06 9.49 9.53
CA PHE A 97 -6.62 9.79 9.62
C PHE A 97 -6.11 10.34 8.28
N PRO A 98 -6.52 11.56 7.88
CA PRO A 98 -6.24 12.10 6.54
C PRO A 98 -4.76 12.41 6.27
N LYS A 99 -3.90 12.43 7.29
CA LYS A 99 -2.45 12.62 7.17
C LYS A 99 -1.67 11.31 7.31
N LEU A 100 -2.35 10.18 7.55
CA LEU A 100 -1.71 8.87 7.62
C LEU A 100 -1.08 8.53 6.26
N LYS A 101 0.21 8.22 6.26
CA LYS A 101 0.93 7.82 5.04
C LYS A 101 0.97 6.30 4.94
N VAL A 102 0.34 5.77 3.91
CA VAL A 102 0.27 4.32 3.66
C VAL A 102 0.80 4.01 2.28
N CYS A 103 1.67 3.00 2.17
CA CYS A 103 2.15 2.44 0.92
C CYS A 103 1.83 0.95 0.85
N PHE A 104 1.26 0.48 -0.25
CA PHE A 104 0.93 -0.92 -0.45
C PHE A 104 1.90 -1.61 -1.42
N ALA A 105 2.31 -2.83 -1.09
CA ALA A 105 3.21 -3.62 -1.93
C ALA A 105 2.57 -4.06 -3.26
N HIS A 106 3.41 -4.43 -4.22
CA HIS A 106 3.07 -5.02 -5.52
C HIS A 106 2.07 -4.19 -6.34
N GLY A 107 2.31 -2.88 -6.45
CA GLY A 107 1.42 -1.96 -7.19
C GLY A 107 0.00 -1.88 -6.64
N GLY A 108 -0.23 -2.22 -5.37
CA GLY A 108 -1.59 -2.29 -4.82
C GLY A 108 -2.37 -3.53 -5.27
N GLY A 109 -1.67 -4.58 -5.72
CA GLY A 109 -2.27 -5.83 -6.16
C GLY A 109 -3.16 -5.65 -7.39
N ALA A 110 -4.41 -6.13 -7.32
CA ALA A 110 -5.37 -5.99 -8.40
C ALA A 110 -6.17 -4.67 -8.34
N PHE A 111 -5.98 -3.84 -7.31
CA PHE A 111 -6.80 -2.64 -7.10
C PHE A 111 -6.77 -1.66 -8.29
N PRO A 112 -5.61 -1.29 -8.89
CA PRO A 112 -5.58 -0.32 -9.99
C PRO A 112 -6.43 -0.74 -11.18
N PHE A 113 -6.45 -2.04 -11.50
CA PHE A 113 -7.26 -2.58 -12.58
C PHE A 113 -8.74 -2.72 -12.19
N THR A 114 -9.03 -3.12 -10.95
CA THR A 114 -10.40 -3.45 -10.50
C THR A 114 -11.15 -2.29 -9.85
N VAL A 115 -10.52 -1.13 -9.63
CA VAL A 115 -11.14 0.04 -8.97
C VAL A 115 -12.43 0.49 -9.63
N GLY A 116 -12.57 0.33 -10.95
CA GLY A 116 -13.82 0.60 -11.67
C GLY A 116 -14.98 -0.26 -11.18
N ARG A 117 -14.74 -1.57 -10.99
CA ARG A 117 -15.72 -2.53 -10.46
C ARG A 117 -16.05 -2.23 -9.00
N ILE A 118 -15.04 -1.98 -8.18
CA ILE A 118 -15.19 -1.68 -6.74
C ILE A 118 -16.02 -0.42 -6.55
N SER A 119 -15.67 0.67 -7.25
CA SER A 119 -16.38 1.95 -7.19
C SER A 119 -17.82 1.85 -7.67
N HIS A 120 -18.09 1.09 -8.74
CA HIS A 120 -19.45 0.85 -9.21
C HIS A 120 -20.26 0.02 -8.20
N GLY A 121 -19.69 -1.07 -7.68
CA GLY A 121 -20.32 -1.91 -6.66
C GLY A 121 -20.71 -1.13 -5.40
N PHE A 122 -19.83 -0.25 -4.92
CA PHE A 122 -20.10 0.64 -3.79
C PHE A 122 -21.37 1.50 -4.01
N ASN A 123 -21.54 2.05 -5.22
CA ASN A 123 -22.72 2.86 -5.53
C ASN A 123 -24.00 2.03 -5.68
N MET A 124 -23.89 0.78 -6.15
CA MET A 124 -25.04 -0.08 -6.39
C MET A 124 -25.53 -0.78 -5.12
N ARG A 125 -24.63 -1.04 -4.17
CA ARG A 125 -24.92 -1.73 -2.90
C ARG A 125 -24.35 -0.97 -1.70
N PRO A 126 -24.76 0.29 -1.47
CA PRO A 126 -24.31 1.05 -0.32
C PRO A 126 -24.74 0.39 1.01
N ASP A 127 -25.82 -0.39 1.00
CA ASP A 127 -26.27 -1.21 2.13
C ASP A 127 -25.21 -2.23 2.59
N LEU A 128 -24.29 -2.64 1.70
CA LEU A 128 -23.19 -3.53 2.03
C LEU A 128 -21.87 -2.78 2.22
N CYS A 129 -21.61 -1.78 1.38
CA CYS A 129 -20.27 -1.19 1.26
C CYS A 129 -20.08 0.13 2.04
N ALA A 130 -21.16 0.83 2.39
CA ALA A 130 -21.12 2.21 2.86
C ALA A 130 -21.53 2.38 4.34
N GLN A 131 -21.64 1.26 5.09
CA GLN A 131 -22.07 1.26 6.50
C GLN A 131 -21.09 1.99 7.43
N ASP A 132 -19.79 1.91 7.16
CA ASP A 132 -18.74 2.50 8.01
C ASP A 132 -18.14 3.78 7.40
N ASN A 133 -18.22 3.92 6.07
CA ASN A 133 -17.78 5.09 5.33
C ASN A 133 -18.68 5.33 4.10
N PRO A 134 -19.43 6.44 4.02
CA PRO A 134 -20.32 6.73 2.89
C PRO A 134 -19.60 7.25 1.64
N THR A 135 -18.28 7.43 1.69
CA THR A 135 -17.51 7.99 0.58
C THR A 135 -17.06 6.94 -0.43
N ASN A 136 -17.38 7.15 -1.71
CA ASN A 136 -16.99 6.24 -2.79
C ASN A 136 -15.46 6.05 -2.88
N PRO A 137 -14.95 4.81 -3.05
CA PRO A 137 -13.52 4.50 -3.13
C PRO A 137 -12.70 5.35 -4.10
N LYS A 138 -13.28 5.80 -5.23
CA LYS A 138 -12.57 6.65 -6.19
C LYS A 138 -12.11 7.99 -5.61
N LYS A 139 -12.75 8.49 -4.54
CA LYS A 139 -12.32 9.75 -3.90
C LYS A 139 -10.99 9.63 -3.14
N TYR A 140 -10.54 8.40 -2.86
CA TYR A 140 -9.28 8.13 -2.17
C TYR A 140 -8.12 7.80 -3.12
N LEU A 141 -8.34 7.84 -4.44
CA LEU A 141 -7.22 7.80 -5.39
C LEU A 141 -6.35 9.04 -5.17
N GLY A 142 -5.06 8.81 -4.92
CA GLY A 142 -4.11 9.85 -4.50
C GLY A 142 -3.95 10.03 -2.99
N SER A 143 -4.76 9.35 -2.16
CA SER A 143 -4.64 9.40 -0.69
C SER A 143 -3.58 8.45 -0.12
N PHE A 144 -3.11 7.48 -0.90
CA PHE A 144 -2.11 6.49 -0.50
C PHE A 144 -1.11 6.24 -1.63
N TYR A 145 -0.03 5.55 -1.29
CA TYR A 145 1.05 5.16 -2.20
C TYR A 145 0.96 3.67 -2.54
N THR A 146 1.62 3.27 -3.62
CA THR A 146 1.98 1.88 -3.88
C THR A 146 3.43 1.79 -4.30
N ASP A 147 4.06 0.63 -4.15
CA ASP A 147 5.30 0.39 -4.87
C ASP A 147 5.05 0.26 -6.39
N SER A 148 6.12 0.16 -7.18
CA SER A 148 6.11 0.01 -8.64
C SER A 148 6.30 -1.44 -9.09
N LEU A 149 6.22 -2.42 -8.19
CA LEU A 149 6.61 -3.80 -8.47
C LEU A 149 5.49 -4.56 -9.19
N VAL A 150 5.37 -4.31 -10.49
CA VAL A 150 4.32 -4.87 -11.37
C VAL A 150 4.83 -5.55 -12.63
N HIS A 151 6.16 -5.56 -12.81
CA HIS A 151 6.92 -6.31 -13.83
C HIS A 151 6.68 -5.97 -15.31
N ASP A 152 5.56 -5.33 -15.66
CA ASP A 152 5.17 -5.02 -17.04
C ASP A 152 4.95 -3.51 -17.27
N PRO A 153 5.39 -2.95 -18.42
CA PRO A 153 5.27 -1.51 -18.69
C PRO A 153 3.82 -1.03 -18.81
N LEU A 154 2.89 -1.85 -19.33
CA LEU A 154 1.47 -1.49 -19.39
C LEU A 154 0.85 -1.46 -18.00
N ALA A 155 1.26 -2.39 -17.13
CA ALA A 155 0.82 -2.41 -15.74
C ALA A 155 1.34 -1.19 -14.98
N LEU A 156 2.62 -0.82 -15.15
CA LEU A 156 3.19 0.37 -14.50
C LEU A 156 2.57 1.67 -15.00
N LYS A 157 2.23 1.75 -16.30
CA LYS A 157 1.50 2.90 -16.86
C LYS A 157 0.09 3.02 -16.28
N LEU A 158 -0.67 1.92 -16.27
CA LEU A 158 -1.99 1.88 -15.64
C LEU A 158 -1.92 2.29 -14.17
N LEU A 159 -0.93 1.78 -13.44
CA LEU A 159 -0.70 2.11 -12.05
C LEU A 159 -0.49 3.62 -11.86
N ALA A 160 0.39 4.24 -12.65
CA ALA A 160 0.66 5.67 -12.59
C ALA A 160 -0.56 6.53 -12.97
N ASP A 161 -1.39 6.05 -13.91
CA ASP A 161 -2.63 6.74 -14.33
C ASP A 161 -3.74 6.66 -13.27
N VAL A 162 -3.81 5.56 -12.50
CA VAL A 162 -4.84 5.33 -11.48
C VAL A 162 -4.44 5.85 -10.11
N ILE A 163 -3.24 5.52 -9.65
CA ILE A 163 -2.72 5.88 -8.31
C ILE A 163 -2.12 7.30 -8.32
N GLY A 164 -1.56 7.72 -9.45
CA GLY A 164 -0.95 9.03 -9.65
C GLY A 164 0.57 8.99 -9.62
N LYS A 165 1.21 9.79 -10.49
CA LYS A 165 2.68 9.85 -10.65
C LYS A 165 3.42 10.28 -9.38
N ASP A 166 2.76 10.99 -8.46
CA ASP A 166 3.35 11.40 -7.16
C ASP A 166 3.10 10.38 -6.03
N LYS A 167 2.60 9.18 -6.37
CA LYS A 167 2.16 8.15 -5.43
C LYS A 167 2.67 6.74 -5.75
N VAL A 168 3.47 6.58 -6.81
CA VAL A 168 4.13 5.31 -7.15
C VAL A 168 5.61 5.39 -6.74
N ILE A 169 6.08 4.40 -5.98
CA ILE A 169 7.44 4.37 -5.41
C ILE A 169 8.20 3.15 -5.95
N LEU A 170 9.46 3.30 -6.35
CA LEU A 170 10.28 2.15 -6.69
C LEU A 170 10.38 1.17 -5.51
N GLY A 171 9.99 -0.07 -5.76
CA GLY A 171 10.16 -1.21 -4.85
C GLY A 171 10.57 -2.44 -5.66
N THR A 172 11.47 -3.25 -5.09
CA THR A 172 12.15 -4.33 -5.83
C THR A 172 11.90 -5.72 -5.27
N ASP A 173 11.39 -5.84 -4.04
CA ASP A 173 11.28 -7.11 -3.31
C ASP A 173 12.63 -7.86 -3.18
N TYR A 174 13.74 -7.12 -3.15
CA TYR A 174 15.05 -7.69 -2.89
C TYR A 174 15.11 -8.34 -1.50
N PRO A 175 15.69 -9.54 -1.33
CA PRO A 175 16.43 -10.35 -2.31
C PRO A 175 15.62 -11.50 -2.93
N PHE A 176 14.29 -11.46 -2.89
CA PHE A 176 13.48 -12.58 -3.38
C PHE A 176 13.49 -12.67 -4.91
N PRO A 177 13.43 -13.89 -5.48
CA PRO A 177 13.54 -14.09 -6.93
C PRO A 177 12.30 -13.63 -7.71
N LEU A 178 11.18 -13.38 -7.03
CA LEU A 178 9.97 -12.82 -7.65
C LEU A 178 10.10 -11.30 -7.89
N GLY A 179 11.07 -10.65 -7.23
CA GLY A 179 11.31 -9.22 -7.33
C GLY A 179 11.85 -8.74 -8.67
N GLU A 180 12.01 -7.42 -8.79
CA GLU A 180 12.68 -6.80 -9.94
C GLU A 180 14.19 -7.04 -9.84
N LEU A 181 14.74 -7.83 -10.76
CA LEU A 181 16.15 -8.25 -10.72
C LEU A 181 17.14 -7.14 -11.07
N GLU A 182 16.71 -6.16 -11.88
CA GLU A 182 17.48 -4.97 -12.25
C GLU A 182 16.73 -3.73 -11.74
N PRO A 183 17.01 -3.25 -10.51
CA PRO A 183 16.24 -2.20 -9.85
C PRO A 183 16.04 -0.94 -10.71
N GLY A 184 14.79 -0.56 -10.93
CA GLY A 184 14.41 0.65 -11.64
C GLY A 184 14.44 0.54 -13.16
N LYS A 185 14.87 -0.58 -13.74
CA LYS A 185 14.93 -0.77 -15.19
C LYS A 185 13.57 -0.63 -15.86
N LEU A 186 12.51 -1.15 -15.23
CA LEU A 186 11.15 -1.02 -15.76
C LEU A 186 10.76 0.46 -15.88
N ILE A 187 10.98 1.26 -14.83
CA ILE A 187 10.70 2.70 -14.82
C ILE A 187 11.49 3.41 -15.91
N GLU A 188 12.78 3.06 -16.07
CA GLU A 188 13.65 3.68 -17.07
C GLU A 188 13.23 3.36 -18.51
N SER A 189 12.66 2.18 -18.76
CA SER A 189 12.23 1.73 -20.08
C SER A 189 10.95 2.39 -20.60
N ILE A 190 10.15 3.05 -19.76
CA ILE A 190 8.90 3.69 -20.21
C ILE A 190 9.22 4.99 -20.94
N GLU A 191 8.92 5.05 -22.23
CA GLU A 191 9.21 6.21 -23.08
C GLU A 191 8.30 7.41 -22.77
N GLU A 192 7.05 7.16 -22.35
CA GLU A 192 6.09 8.21 -22.03
C GLU A 192 6.35 8.92 -20.70
N PHE A 193 7.24 8.38 -19.87
CA PHE A 193 7.66 9.04 -18.63
C PHE A 193 8.85 9.95 -18.91
N ASP A 194 8.66 11.24 -18.67
CA ASP A 194 9.74 12.22 -18.69
C ASP A 194 10.74 12.01 -17.53
N ALA A 195 11.86 12.72 -17.58
CA ALA A 195 12.92 12.60 -16.58
C ALA A 195 12.45 12.96 -15.16
N GLU A 196 11.53 13.92 -15.03
CA GLU A 196 10.97 14.32 -13.73
C GLU A 196 10.11 13.18 -13.15
N THR A 197 9.24 12.59 -13.96
CA THR A 197 8.40 11.45 -13.56
C THR A 197 9.27 10.27 -13.15
N LYS A 198 10.33 9.97 -13.92
CA LYS A 198 11.27 8.88 -13.57
C LYS A 198 12.00 9.15 -12.25
N ASP A 199 12.45 10.38 -11.97
CA ASP A 199 13.07 10.72 -10.68
C ASP A 199 12.07 10.62 -9.51
N LYS A 200 10.82 11.07 -9.71
CA LYS A 200 9.74 10.91 -8.72
C LYS A 200 9.54 9.45 -8.36
N LEU A 201 9.36 8.58 -9.35
CA LEU A 201 9.14 7.15 -9.11
C LEU A 201 10.38 6.48 -8.48
N LYS A 202 11.60 6.82 -8.94
CA LYS A 202 12.83 6.20 -8.43
C LYS A 202 13.22 6.64 -7.02
N ALA A 203 12.92 7.88 -6.62
CA ALA A 203 13.36 8.40 -5.31
C ALA A 203 12.44 9.47 -4.73
N GLY A 204 11.96 10.44 -5.52
CA GLY A 204 11.24 11.61 -4.99
C GLY A 204 10.01 11.25 -4.17
N ASN A 205 9.23 10.27 -4.63
CA ASN A 205 8.04 9.81 -3.94
C ASN A 205 8.38 9.02 -2.68
N ALA A 206 9.49 8.27 -2.66
CA ALA A 206 9.98 7.59 -1.46
C ALA A 206 10.36 8.59 -0.36
N LEU A 207 11.07 9.67 -0.74
CA LEU A 207 11.42 10.76 0.18
C LEU A 207 10.17 11.43 0.76
N ALA A 208 9.17 11.72 -0.08
CA ALA A 208 7.90 12.29 0.37
C ALA A 208 7.11 11.36 1.30
N PHE A 209 7.04 10.07 0.96
CA PHE A 209 6.40 9.04 1.77
C PHE A 209 7.09 8.90 3.12
N LEU A 210 8.41 8.77 3.16
CA LEU A 210 9.17 8.57 4.40
C LEU A 210 9.39 9.87 5.20
N GLY A 211 9.07 11.04 4.63
CA GLY A 211 9.32 12.32 5.27
C GLY A 211 10.81 12.62 5.42
N LEU A 212 11.61 12.20 4.44
CA LEU A 212 13.06 12.35 4.41
C LEU A 212 13.48 13.38 3.36
N GLU A 213 14.68 13.93 3.51
CA GLU A 213 15.28 14.88 2.59
C GLU A 213 16.43 14.25 1.81
N ARG A 214 16.57 14.61 0.53
CA ARG A 214 17.61 14.06 -0.36
C ARG A 214 19.03 14.21 0.21
N LYS A 215 19.31 15.33 0.89
CA LYS A 215 20.59 15.64 1.56
C LYS A 215 21.02 14.63 2.63
N GLN A 216 20.14 13.73 3.07
CA GLN A 216 20.49 12.66 4.01
C GLN A 216 21.26 11.51 3.34
N PHE A 217 21.30 11.48 2.01
CA PHE A 217 21.87 10.40 1.19
C PHE A 217 22.91 10.89 0.17
N GLU A 218 23.24 12.17 0.20
CA GLU A 218 24.33 12.81 -0.56
C GLU A 218 25.58 12.89 0.31
#